data_AF-A0AAD2EA87-F1
#
_entry.id   AF-A0AAD2EA87-F1
#
_cell.length_a   1.000
_cell.length_b   1.000
_cell.length_c   1.000
_cell.angle_alpha   90.00
_cell.angle_beta   90.00
_cell.angle_gamma   90.00
#
_symmetry.space_group_name_H-M   'P 1'
#
loop_
_entity.id
_entity.type
_entity.pdbx_description
1 polymer ?
#
loop_
_entity_poly.entity_id
_entity_poly.type
_entity_poly.pdbx_seq_one_letter_code
_entity_poly.pdbx_strand_id
1 'polypeptide(L)'
;MVRGTLEVLLVSAKGLENTDFLSNMDPYVIITCRTQEHKSSVASGKGSDPEWNETFVFALSDDVPELSIKIMDSDNTSDDDFVGEAKIPLEGLFTEGSIPPTAYNVVKDEEYCGEIRVGLRFTPEASREEMFDAQLRGMERVFILKLICYISLAMNDLIFILIFVRTTQINWQSHQVLFDVVLEWFVSDMIYVVRGCTKF
;
A
#
# COMPACT_ATOMS: atom_id res chain seq x y z
N MET A 1 1.96 6.67 -6.49
CA MET A 1 1.28 6.87 -5.20
C MET A 1 1.09 5.52 -4.56
N VAL A 2 2.03 5.14 -3.70
CA VAL A 2 1.91 3.94 -2.88
C VAL A 2 0.96 4.23 -1.71
N ARG A 3 0.00 3.34 -1.51
CA ARG A 3 -0.87 3.33 -0.32
C ARG A 3 -0.63 2.04 0.42
N GLY A 4 -0.57 2.11 1.74
CA GLY A 4 -0.25 0.93 2.53
C GLY A 4 0.08 1.26 3.97
N THR A 5 0.60 0.25 4.64
CA THR A 5 0.99 0.31 6.04
C THR A 5 2.50 0.11 6.12
N LEU A 6 3.17 1.07 6.76
CA LEU A 6 4.60 1.01 7.06
C LEU A 6 4.78 0.58 8.51
N GLU A 7 5.42 -0.56 8.70
CA GLU A 7 5.82 -1.08 10.00
C GLU A 7 7.30 -0.72 10.23
N VAL A 8 7.57 -0.04 11.34
CA VAL A 8 8.91 0.38 11.76
C VAL A 8 9.25 -0.35 13.05
N LEU A 9 10.22 -1.26 12.97
CA LEU A 9 10.74 -2.01 14.11
C LEU A 9 11.97 -1.27 14.68
N LEU A 10 11.80 -0.64 15.83
CA LEU A 10 12.87 -0.04 16.59
C LEU A 10 13.54 -1.10 17.48
N VAL A 11 14.78 -1.46 17.18
CA VAL A 11 15.48 -2.53 17.92
C VAL A 11 16.29 -1.95 19.06
N SER A 12 17.37 -1.23 18.74
CA SER A 12 18.33 -0.72 19.71
C SER A 12 19.12 0.44 19.13
N ALA A 13 19.78 1.24 19.96
CA ALA A 13 20.83 2.15 19.53
C ALA A 13 22.14 1.78 20.23
N LYS A 14 23.27 2.13 19.64
CA LYS A 14 24.62 1.87 20.17
C LYS A 14 25.55 3.01 19.91
N GLY A 15 26.50 3.18 20.83
CA GLY A 15 27.54 4.20 20.71
C GLY A 15 26.97 5.61 20.60
N LEU A 16 25.84 5.85 21.27
CA LEU A 16 25.28 7.19 21.37
C LEU A 16 26.31 8.11 22.04
N GLU A 17 26.57 9.26 21.43
CA GLU A 17 27.47 10.25 22.00
C GLU A 17 26.93 10.65 23.37
N ASN A 18 27.73 10.34 24.39
CA ASN A 18 27.33 10.51 25.76
C ASN A 18 27.49 11.98 26.12
N THR A 19 26.39 12.73 26.12
CA THR A 19 26.39 14.12 26.62
C THR A 19 26.82 14.16 28.08
N ASP A 20 26.54 13.08 28.83
CA ASP A 20 26.85 12.97 30.25
C ASP A 20 27.74 11.76 30.57
N PHE A 21 29.03 12.02 30.77
CA PHE A 21 30.03 11.03 31.20
C PHE A 21 29.77 10.38 32.58
N LEU A 22 28.75 10.84 33.33
CA LEU A 22 28.49 10.51 34.74
C LEU A 22 27.00 10.30 35.09
N SER A 23 26.06 10.48 34.15
CA SER A 23 24.61 10.35 34.40
C SER A 23 24.01 9.11 33.72
N ASN A 24 22.86 8.65 34.21
CA ASN A 24 22.07 7.62 33.54
C ASN A 24 21.33 8.29 32.38
N MET A 25 21.80 8.07 31.16
CA MET A 25 21.05 8.44 29.95
C MET A 25 19.75 7.63 29.90
N ASP A 26 18.63 8.32 29.71
CA ASP A 26 17.29 7.76 29.59
C ASP A 26 16.74 8.12 28.18
N PRO A 27 17.32 7.56 27.10
CA PRO A 27 16.98 7.95 25.76
C PRO A 27 15.62 7.41 25.32
N TYR A 28 14.91 8.22 24.55
CA TYR A 28 13.70 7.85 23.83
C TYR A 28 13.77 8.31 22.38
N VAL A 29 13.00 7.64 21.52
CA VAL A 29 13.03 7.86 20.08
C VAL A 29 11.70 8.42 19.60
N ILE A 30 11.76 9.49 18.83
CA ILE A 30 10.63 10.09 18.14
C ILE A 30 10.76 9.72 16.66
N ILE A 31 9.79 8.97 16.16
CA ILE A 31 9.72 8.56 14.76
C ILE A 31 8.63 9.41 14.08
N THR A 32 9.05 10.23 13.13
CA THR A 32 8.18 11.12 12.36
C THR A 32 8.09 10.64 10.92
N CYS A 33 6.87 10.35 10.49
CA CYS A 33 6.53 10.00 9.12
C CYS A 33 5.46 10.98 8.62
N ARG A 34 5.89 12.00 7.87
CA ARG A 34 5.06 13.14 7.43
C ARG A 34 4.35 13.85 8.60
N THR A 35 3.05 13.60 8.77
CA THR A 35 2.19 14.20 9.78
C THR A 35 1.96 13.29 10.98
N GLN A 36 2.41 12.03 10.90
CA GLN A 36 2.32 11.07 11.99
C GLN A 36 3.62 11.09 12.77
N GLU A 37 3.52 11.20 14.09
CA GLU A 37 4.63 11.13 15.01
C GLU A 37 4.32 10.07 16.07
N HIS A 38 5.28 9.19 16.32
CA HIS A 38 5.20 8.20 17.39
C HIS A 38 6.44 8.34 18.27
N LYS A 39 6.24 8.21 19.58
CA LYS A 39 7.31 8.21 20.57
C LYS A 39 7.45 6.82 21.16
N SER A 40 8.69 6.35 21.32
CA SER A 40 8.99 5.09 22.00
C SER A 40 8.88 5.23 23.52
N SER A 41 8.94 4.09 24.20
CA SER A 41 9.25 4.11 25.63
C SER A 41 10.64 4.70 25.91
N VAL A 42 10.79 5.23 27.12
CA VAL A 42 12.07 5.72 27.64
C VAL A 42 12.89 4.51 28.10
N ALA A 43 14.10 4.35 27.55
CA ALA A 43 14.97 3.22 27.88
C ALA A 43 15.77 3.48 29.17
N SER A 44 15.06 3.65 30.29
CA SER A 44 15.69 4.08 31.54
C SER A 44 16.74 3.10 32.07
N GLY A 45 17.90 3.62 32.46
CA GLY A 45 19.00 2.84 33.05
C GLY A 45 19.69 1.87 32.09
N LYS A 46 19.53 2.06 30.77
CA LYS A 46 20.24 1.29 29.74
C LYS A 46 21.54 1.97 29.27
N GLY A 47 21.75 3.23 29.63
CA GLY A 47 22.95 3.99 29.29
C GLY A 47 23.11 4.14 27.78
N SER A 48 24.33 3.98 27.26
CA SER A 48 24.70 4.26 25.87
C SER A 48 24.27 3.20 24.84
N ASP A 49 23.69 2.08 25.29
CA ASP A 49 23.21 0.99 24.44
C ASP A 49 21.73 0.65 24.74
N PRO A 50 20.79 1.58 24.49
CA PRO A 50 19.38 1.35 24.76
C PRO A 50 18.78 0.31 23.80
N GLU A 51 17.90 -0.54 24.35
CA GLU A 51 17.11 -1.53 23.60
C GLU A 51 15.63 -1.28 23.85
N TRP A 52 14.86 -1.07 22.78
CA TRP A 52 13.41 -0.86 22.83
C TRP A 52 12.66 -2.10 22.40
N ASN A 53 13.04 -2.70 21.27
CA ASN A 53 12.32 -3.81 20.62
C ASN A 53 10.82 -3.49 20.41
N GLU A 54 10.52 -2.27 19.99
CA GLU A 54 9.16 -1.77 19.78
C GLU A 54 8.82 -1.70 18.29
N THR A 55 7.57 -1.96 17.94
CA THR A 55 7.09 -1.85 16.56
C THR A 55 6.03 -0.77 16.46
N PHE A 56 6.23 0.15 15.51
CA PHE A 56 5.32 1.25 15.20
C PHE A 56 4.70 1.03 13.84
N VAL A 57 3.45 1.46 13.68
CA VAL A 57 2.68 1.24 12.46
C VAL A 57 2.17 2.59 11.96
N PHE A 58 2.53 2.93 10.73
CA PHE A 58 2.18 4.18 10.08
C PHE A 58 1.31 3.92 8.85
N ALA A 59 0.23 4.68 8.69
CA ALA A 59 -0.58 4.63 7.48
C ALA A 59 0.04 5.54 6.40
N LEU A 60 0.44 4.97 5.26
CA LEU A 60 0.94 5.72 4.12
C LEU A 60 -0.20 5.98 3.14
N SER A 61 -0.62 7.24 3.02
CA SER A 61 -1.67 7.65 2.07
C SER A 61 -1.14 8.11 0.70
N ASP A 62 0.14 8.48 0.66
CA ASP A 62 0.85 8.98 -0.52
C ASP A 62 2.36 8.70 -0.40
N ASP A 63 3.15 9.08 -1.40
CA ASP A 63 4.60 8.91 -1.43
C ASP A 63 5.34 9.63 -0.30
N VAL A 64 5.81 8.87 0.68
CA VAL A 64 6.72 9.36 1.71
C VAL A 64 8.16 9.12 1.25
N PRO A 65 8.96 10.16 1.02
CA PRO A 65 10.34 9.98 0.55
C PRO A 65 11.25 9.44 1.66
N GLU A 66 11.06 9.88 2.90
CA GLU A 66 11.94 9.56 4.02
C GLU A 66 11.20 9.46 5.36
N LEU A 67 11.77 8.65 6.26
CA LEU A 67 11.40 8.53 7.66
C LEU A 67 12.44 9.28 8.50
N SER A 68 11.99 10.20 9.36
CA SER A 68 12.86 10.91 10.29
C SER A 68 12.77 10.26 11.67
N ILE A 69 13.93 9.94 12.24
CA ILE A 69 14.06 9.33 13.54
C ILE A 69 14.93 10.25 14.38
N LYS A 70 14.40 10.75 15.49
CA LYS A 70 15.11 11.63 16.42
C LYS A 70 15.28 10.93 17.76
N ILE A 71 16.46 11.05 18.33
CA ILE A 71 16.79 10.51 19.64
C ILE A 71 16.91 11.69 20.60
N MET A 72 16.16 11.61 21.70
CA MET A 72 16.10 12.60 22.76
C MET A 72 16.46 11.91 24.07
N ASP A 73 17.13 12.61 24.97
CA ASP A 73 17.37 12.16 26.35
C ASP A 73 16.32 12.81 27.26
N SER A 74 15.57 12.00 28.01
CA SER A 74 14.53 12.52 28.88
C SER A 74 15.11 12.89 30.23
N ASP A 75 15.11 14.19 30.52
CA ASP A 75 15.59 14.71 31.78
C ASP A 75 14.43 15.06 32.71
N ASN A 76 14.44 14.52 33.93
CA ASN A 76 13.39 14.80 34.91
C ASN A 76 13.42 16.24 35.46
N THR A 77 14.51 16.98 35.25
CA THR A 77 14.75 18.29 35.88
C THR A 77 15.04 19.41 34.87
N SER A 78 15.45 19.06 33.64
CA SER A 78 15.85 19.97 32.56
C SER A 78 14.89 19.86 31.36
N ASP A 79 15.04 20.73 30.37
CA ASP A 79 14.51 20.47 29.04
C ASP A 79 15.19 19.22 28.44
N ASP A 80 14.45 18.40 27.71
CA ASP A 80 14.99 17.18 27.08
C ASP A 80 16.14 17.53 26.10
N ASP A 81 17.25 16.80 26.20
CA ASP A 81 18.43 17.03 25.37
C ASP A 81 18.34 16.29 24.04
N PHE A 82 18.65 17.00 22.95
CA PHE A 82 18.72 16.38 21.62
C PHE A 82 20.04 15.61 21.46
N VAL A 83 19.95 14.30 21.24
CA VAL A 83 21.11 13.41 21.09
C VAL A 83 21.52 13.28 19.62
N GLY A 84 20.55 13.19 18.71
CA GLY A 84 20.81 13.17 17.28
C GLY A 84 19.63 12.70 16.44
N GLU A 85 19.78 12.77 15.12
CA GLU A 85 18.77 12.33 14.16
C GLU A 85 19.32 11.38 13.10
N ALA A 86 18.46 10.48 12.64
CA ALA A 86 18.70 9.61 11.50
C ALA A 86 17.56 9.80 10.48
N LYS A 87 17.91 9.91 9.20
CA LYS A 87 16.96 10.00 8.09
C LYS A 87 17.10 8.75 7.22
N ILE A 88 16.00 8.03 7.04
CA ILE A 88 15.98 6.78 6.30
C ILE A 88 15.13 6.94 5.05
N PRO A 89 15.69 6.81 3.84
CA PRO A 89 14.93 6.89 2.61
C PRO A 89 14.02 5.64 2.46
N LEU A 90 12.75 5.86 2.11
CA LEU A 90 11.77 4.79 1.95
C LEU A 90 11.66 4.30 0.48
N GLU A 91 12.31 4.96 -0.47
CA GLU A 91 12.27 4.58 -1.90
C GLU A 91 12.70 3.11 -2.13
N GLY A 92 13.76 2.66 -1.44
CA GLY A 92 14.22 1.27 -1.51
C GLY A 92 13.22 0.29 -0.89
N LEU A 93 12.52 0.70 0.18
CA LEU A 93 11.54 -0.13 0.86
C LEU A 93 10.34 -0.46 -0.04
N PHE A 94 9.89 0.49 -0.86
CA PHE A 94 8.78 0.23 -1.79
C PHE A 94 9.15 -0.76 -2.90
N THR A 95 10.45 -0.91 -3.19
CA THR A 95 10.95 -1.86 -4.19
C THR A 95 11.18 -3.25 -3.59
N GLU A 96 11.78 -3.32 -2.41
CA GLU A 96 12.12 -4.59 -1.74
C GLU A 96 10.96 -5.18 -0.92
N GLY A 97 10.03 -4.33 -0.46
CA GLY A 97 8.90 -4.68 0.40
C GLY A 97 9.26 -4.83 1.88
N SER A 98 10.49 -5.20 2.23
CA SER A 98 10.97 -5.24 3.62
C SER A 98 12.47 -5.10 3.70
N ILE A 99 12.92 -4.23 4.62
CA ILE A 99 14.32 -4.02 4.97
C ILE A 99 14.54 -4.64 6.36
N PRO A 100 15.47 -5.59 6.51
CA PRO A 100 15.78 -6.20 7.81
C PRO A 100 16.36 -5.16 8.77
N PRO A 101 16.41 -5.44 10.09
CA PRO A 101 16.97 -4.53 11.08
C PRO A 101 18.42 -4.13 10.75
N THR A 102 18.57 -2.92 10.21
CA THR A 102 19.83 -2.37 9.70
C THR A 102 20.26 -1.21 10.58
N ALA A 103 21.58 -1.05 10.76
CA ALA A 103 22.15 0.06 11.51
C ALA A 103 22.19 1.32 10.62
N TYR A 104 21.69 2.43 11.14
CA TYR A 104 21.70 3.74 10.51
C TYR A 104 22.50 4.69 11.37
N ASN A 105 23.28 5.55 10.73
CA ASN A 105 24.09 6.54 11.43
C ASN A 105 23.19 7.64 12.00
N VAL A 106 23.39 7.93 13.27
CA VAL A 106 22.77 9.04 13.98
C VAL A 106 23.73 10.23 13.86
N VAL A 107 23.21 11.37 13.43
CA VAL A 107 23.98 12.59 13.20
C VAL A 107 23.38 13.72 14.02
N LYS A 108 24.23 14.52 14.68
CA LYS A 108 23.87 15.77 15.35
C LYS A 108 24.82 16.85 14.87
N ASP A 109 24.29 17.96 14.38
CA ASP A 109 25.10 19.10 13.92
C ASP A 109 26.24 18.72 12.94
N GLU A 110 25.96 17.77 12.04
CA GLU A 110 26.92 17.20 11.06
C GLU A 110 27.99 16.25 11.64
N GLU A 111 27.96 15.97 12.94
CA GLU A 111 28.84 15.03 13.61
C GLU A 111 28.17 13.66 13.82
N TYR A 112 28.97 12.60 13.75
CA TYR A 112 28.50 11.23 13.98
C TYR A 112 28.34 10.99 15.48
N CYS A 113 27.12 10.70 15.90
CA CYS A 113 26.75 10.55 17.31
C CYS A 113 26.28 9.14 17.66
N GLY A 114 26.53 8.14 16.81
CA GLY A 114 26.23 6.74 17.07
C GLY A 114 25.43 6.06 15.96
N GLU A 115 24.91 4.88 16.28
CA GLU A 115 24.14 4.06 15.34
C GLU A 115 22.79 3.62 15.95
N ILE A 116 21.74 3.63 15.13
CA ILE A 116 20.41 3.13 15.49
C ILE A 116 20.01 1.97 14.59
N ARG A 117 19.52 0.88 15.18
CA ARG A 117 19.08 -0.32 14.48
C ARG A 117 17.57 -0.30 14.28
N VAL A 118 17.16 -0.21 13.02
CA VAL A 118 15.75 -0.12 12.63
C VAL A 118 15.45 -1.10 11.50
N GLY A 119 14.35 -1.84 11.64
CA GLY A 119 13.78 -2.66 10.57
C GLY A 119 12.56 -1.97 9.96
N LEU A 120 12.35 -2.15 8.66
CA LEU A 120 11.22 -1.55 7.95
C LEU A 120 10.48 -2.63 7.16
N ARG A 121 9.16 -2.56 7.17
CA ARG A 121 8.30 -3.44 6.36
C ARG A 121 7.18 -2.62 5.78
N PHE A 122 7.00 -2.71 4.48
CA PHE A 122 5.89 -2.05 3.79
C PHE A 122 4.90 -3.09 3.30
N THR A 123 3.66 -2.94 3.74
CA THR A 123 2.54 -3.75 3.29
C THR A 123 1.64 -2.87 2.43
N PRO A 124 1.62 -3.03 1.09
CA PRO A 124 0.73 -2.26 0.24
C PRO A 124 -0.73 -2.53 0.58
N GLU A 125 -1.53 -1.48 0.63
CA GLU A 125 -2.97 -1.59 0.73
C GLU A 125 -3.49 -2.04 -0.64
N ALA A 126 -4.05 -3.25 -0.71
CA ALA A 126 -4.69 -3.71 -1.92
C ALA A 126 -5.80 -2.71 -2.29
N SER A 127 -5.70 -2.14 -3.50
CA SER A 127 -6.77 -1.27 -3.96
C SER A 127 -8.06 -2.08 -4.03
N ARG A 128 -9.21 -1.45 -3.76
CA ARG A 128 -10.52 -2.12 -3.90
C ARG A 128 -10.65 -2.79 -5.26
N GLU A 129 -10.07 -2.21 -6.31
CA GLU A 129 -10.04 -2.75 -7.67
C GLU A 129 -9.27 -4.07 -7.76
N GLU A 130 -8.08 -4.18 -7.16
CA GLU A 130 -7.32 -5.44 -7.10
C GLU A 130 -8.03 -6.51 -6.27
N MET A 131 -8.72 -6.10 -5.20
CA MET A 131 -9.56 -7.00 -4.39
C MET A 131 -10.76 -7.50 -5.19
N PHE A 132 -11.45 -6.63 -5.93
CA PHE A 132 -12.56 -7.02 -6.82
C PHE A 132 -12.08 -7.95 -7.93
N ASP A 133 -10.93 -7.66 -8.55
CA ASP A 133 -10.33 -8.51 -9.58
C ASP A 133 -9.91 -9.88 -9.04
N ALA A 134 -9.33 -9.94 -7.84
CA ALA A 134 -9.01 -11.20 -7.17
C ALA A 134 -10.29 -12.00 -6.84
N GLN A 135 -11.34 -11.32 -6.38
CA GLN A 135 -12.64 -11.91 -6.13
C GLN A 135 -13.26 -12.46 -7.42
N LEU A 136 -13.23 -11.69 -8.51
CA LEU A 136 -13.73 -12.09 -9.82
C LEU A 136 -12.92 -13.26 -10.40
N ARG A 137 -11.59 -13.28 -10.23
CA ARG A 137 -10.74 -14.42 -10.65
C ARG A 137 -11.07 -15.71 -9.89
N GLY A 138 -11.48 -15.61 -8.63
CA GLY A 138 -11.91 -16.74 -7.81
C GLY A 138 -13.35 -17.20 -8.04
N MET A 139 -14.17 -16.40 -8.72
CA MET A 139 -15.54 -16.78 -9.06
C MET A 139 -15.55 -17.74 -10.26
N GLU A 140 -16.35 -18.81 -10.17
CA GLU A 140 -16.59 -19.66 -11.33
C GLU A 140 -17.16 -18.83 -12.49
N ARG A 141 -16.74 -19.11 -13.73
CA ARG A 141 -17.13 -18.34 -14.93
C ARG A 141 -18.65 -18.15 -15.04
N VAL A 142 -19.44 -19.10 -14.55
CA VAL A 142 -20.91 -19.03 -14.56
C VAL A 142 -21.45 -17.91 -13.66
N PHE A 143 -20.80 -17.64 -12.52
CA PHE A 143 -21.19 -16.57 -11.60
C PHE A 143 -20.78 -15.19 -12.12
N ILE A 144 -19.61 -15.07 -12.73
CA ILE A 144 -19.15 -13.82 -13.36
C ILE A 144 -20.11 -13.42 -14.48
N LEU A 145 -20.50 -14.37 -15.35
CA LEU A 145 -21.44 -14.14 -16.45
C LEU A 145 -22.84 -13.74 -15.94
N LYS A 146 -23.35 -14.38 -14.87
CA LYS A 146 -24.61 -13.97 -14.23
C LYS A 146 -24.53 -12.56 -13.64
N LEU A 147 -23.41 -12.19 -13.03
CA LEU A 147 -23.22 -10.87 -12.43
C LEU A 147 -23.14 -9.77 -13.51
N ILE A 148 -22.38 -10.01 -14.59
CA ILE A 148 -22.31 -9.08 -15.74
C ILE A 148 -23.70 -8.91 -16.36
N CYS A 149 -24.45 -9.99 -16.57
CA CYS A 149 -25.79 -9.93 -17.14
C CYS A 149 -26.76 -9.17 -16.24
N TYR A 150 -26.67 -9.35 -14.92
CA TYR A 150 -27.50 -8.63 -13.95
C TYR A 150 -27.21 -7.12 -13.93
N ILE A 151 -25.93 -6.74 -13.94
CA ILE A 151 -25.52 -5.33 -14.00
C ILE A 151 -25.96 -4.67 -15.31
N SER A 152 -25.84 -5.39 -16.44
CA SER A 152 -26.25 -4.89 -17.76
C SER A 152 -27.77 -4.70 -17.87
N LEU A 153 -28.57 -5.53 -17.21
CA LEU A 153 -30.03 -5.39 -17.12
C LEU A 153 -30.44 -4.24 -16.20
N ALA A 154 -29.71 -4.01 -15.11
CA ALA A 154 -29.98 -2.93 -14.17
C ALA A 154 -29.65 -1.53 -14.74
N MET A 155 -28.69 -1.44 -15.67
CA MET A 155 -28.27 -0.18 -16.29
C MET A 155 -29.03 0.17 -17.58
N ASN A 156 -29.94 -0.69 -18.08
CA ASN A 156 -30.68 -0.50 -19.35
C ASN A 156 -29.78 -0.18 -20.56
N ASP A 157 -28.53 -0.61 -20.53
CA ASP A 157 -27.54 -0.27 -21.54
C ASP A 157 -27.49 -1.37 -22.62
N LEU A 158 -28.28 -1.18 -23.70
CA LEU A 158 -28.45 -2.20 -24.77
C LEU A 158 -27.14 -2.61 -25.45
N ILE A 159 -26.10 -1.77 -25.39
CA ILE A 159 -24.80 -2.02 -26.03
C ILE A 159 -24.07 -3.19 -25.35
N PHE A 160 -24.11 -3.29 -24.02
CA PHE A 160 -23.43 -4.36 -23.28
C PHE A 160 -24.16 -5.71 -23.39
N ILE A 161 -25.49 -5.68 -23.47
CA ILE A 161 -26.32 -6.88 -23.69
C ILE A 161 -25.98 -7.51 -25.05
N LEU A 162 -25.82 -6.70 -26.10
CA LEU A 162 -25.46 -7.18 -27.44
C LEU A 162 -24.05 -7.77 -27.53
N ILE A 163 -23.07 -7.20 -26.80
CA ILE A 163 -21.70 -7.73 -26.73
C ILE A 163 -21.66 -9.07 -25.97
N PHE A 164 -22.42 -9.21 -24.89
CA PHE A 164 -22.53 -10.43 -24.10
C PHE A 164 -23.19 -11.59 -24.89
N VAL A 165 -24.24 -11.29 -25.66
CA VAL A 165 -24.89 -12.27 -26.54
C VAL A 165 -23.96 -12.69 -27.69
N ARG A 166 -23.14 -11.78 -28.23
CA ARG A 166 -22.14 -12.13 -29.27
C ARG A 166 -20.97 -12.97 -28.76
N THR A 167 -20.57 -12.82 -27.50
CA THR A 167 -19.39 -13.51 -26.92
C THR A 167 -19.70 -14.88 -26.35
N THR A 168 -20.98 -15.23 -26.17
CA THR A 168 -21.44 -16.55 -25.69
C THR A 168 -21.70 -17.56 -26.81
N GLN A 169 -21.38 -17.25 -28.08
CA GLN A 169 -21.14 -18.26 -29.13
C GLN A 169 -19.80 -18.98 -28.87
N ILE A 170 -19.76 -19.73 -27.78
CA ILE A 170 -18.77 -20.77 -27.53
C ILE A 170 -19.11 -21.92 -28.48
N ASN A 171 -18.17 -22.15 -29.39
CA ASN A 171 -18.13 -23.19 -30.41
C ASN A 171 -18.29 -24.59 -29.76
N TRP A 172 -19.48 -25.19 -29.90
CA TRP A 172 -19.67 -26.62 -29.73
C TRP A 172 -19.51 -27.26 -31.11
N GLN A 173 -18.33 -27.82 -31.38
CA GLN A 173 -18.14 -28.67 -32.55
C GLN A 173 -19.09 -29.85 -32.45
N SER A 174 -20.13 -29.86 -33.28
CA SER A 174 -20.70 -31.02 -33.98
C SER A 174 -21.95 -30.57 -34.74
N HIS A 175 -21.99 -30.88 -36.03
CA HIS A 175 -23.06 -30.62 -37.00
C HIS A 175 -23.09 -29.22 -37.64
N GLN A 176 -22.17 -29.06 -38.62
CA GLN A 176 -22.50 -28.40 -39.89
C GLN A 176 -23.89 -28.86 -40.37
N VAL A 177 -24.76 -27.92 -40.72
CA VAL A 177 -25.81 -27.84 -41.80
C VAL A 177 -26.97 -26.89 -41.40
N LEU A 178 -26.92 -26.16 -40.27
CA LEU A 178 -28.00 -25.23 -39.89
C LEU A 178 -27.57 -23.77 -39.69
N PHE A 179 -26.35 -23.42 -40.11
CA PHE A 179 -25.81 -22.06 -39.92
C PHE A 179 -26.09 -21.10 -41.09
N ASP A 180 -26.52 -21.61 -42.26
CA ASP A 180 -26.71 -20.77 -43.46
C ASP A 180 -28.16 -20.31 -43.70
N VAL A 181 -29.14 -20.74 -42.90
CA VAL A 181 -30.55 -20.30 -43.08
C VAL A 181 -30.95 -19.20 -42.08
N VAL A 182 -30.23 -19.06 -40.97
CA VAL A 182 -30.56 -18.09 -39.91
C VAL A 182 -29.86 -16.74 -40.13
N LEU A 183 -28.73 -16.71 -40.86
CA LEU A 183 -28.05 -15.46 -41.20
C LEU A 183 -28.78 -14.64 -42.28
N GLU A 184 -29.59 -15.26 -43.15
CA GLU A 184 -30.38 -14.53 -44.16
C GLU A 184 -31.63 -13.85 -43.59
N TRP A 185 -32.14 -14.29 -42.43
CA TRP A 185 -33.25 -13.62 -41.75
C TRP A 185 -32.80 -12.38 -40.97
N PHE A 186 -31.57 -12.36 -40.45
CA PHE A 186 -31.10 -11.26 -39.60
C PHE A 186 -30.57 -10.03 -40.38
N VAL A 187 -30.21 -10.19 -41.66
CA VAL A 187 -29.79 -9.06 -42.51
C VAL A 187 -30.98 -8.31 -43.12
N SER A 188 -32.18 -8.90 -43.16
CA SER A 188 -33.35 -8.26 -43.78
C SER A 188 -34.12 -7.30 -42.86
N ASP A 189 -34.14 -7.52 -41.54
CA ASP A 189 -34.90 -6.67 -40.61
C ASP A 189 -34.11 -5.46 -40.06
N MET A 190 -32.78 -5.43 -40.24
CA MET A 190 -31.95 -4.30 -39.79
C MET A 190 -31.89 -3.14 -40.79
N ILE A 191 -32.57 -3.23 -41.94
CA ILE A 191 -32.68 -2.12 -42.92
C ILE A 191 -33.94 -1.26 -42.69
N TYR A 192 -34.94 -1.73 -41.92
CA TYR A 192 -36.21 -1.00 -41.76
C TYR A 192 -36.28 -0.01 -40.59
N VAL A 193 -35.37 -0.05 -39.62
CA VAL A 193 -35.44 0.85 -38.44
C VAL A 193 -34.55 2.09 -38.57
N VAL A 194 -33.61 2.14 -39.51
CA VAL A 194 -32.70 3.31 -39.71
C VAL A 194 -33.22 4.31 -40.77
N ARG A 195 -34.50 4.22 -41.19
CA ARG A 195 -35.16 5.24 -42.03
C ARG A 195 -36.37 5.93 -41.40
N GLY A 196 -36.57 5.79 -40.09
CA GLY A 196 -37.73 6.36 -39.38
C GLY A 196 -37.45 7.49 -38.40
N CYS A 197 -36.20 7.94 -38.21
CA CYS A 197 -35.87 8.94 -37.18
C CYS A 197 -35.26 10.22 -37.79
N THR A 198 -36.02 10.88 -38.65
CA THR A 198 -35.93 12.33 -38.88
C THR A 198 -37.36 12.84 -39.13
N LYS A 199 -37.77 13.84 -38.35
CA LYS A 199 -39.10 14.48 -38.24
C LYS A 199 -40.01 13.85 -37.17
N PHE A 200 -39.97 14.40 -35.96
CA PHE A 200 -40.81 15.53 -35.56
C PHE A 200 -40.13 16.32 -34.46
#